data_AF-A0A8H3WEX7-F1
#
_entry.id   AF-A0A8H3WEX7-F1
#
_cell.length_a   1.000
_cell.length_b   1.000
_cell.length_c   1.000
_cell.angle_alpha   90.00
_cell.angle_beta   90.00
_cell.angle_gamma   90.00
#
_symmetry.space_group_name_H-M   'P 1'
#
loop_
_entity.id
_entity.type
_entity.pdbx_description
1 polymer ?
#
loop_
_entity_poly.entity_id
_entity_poly.type
_entity_poly.pdbx_seq_one_letter_code
_entity_poly.pdbx_strand_id
1 'polypeptide(L)'
;MIAVHANISKINHSCRSNAASQWDWALLAHKLWAVRDIAAGEEITISYFDPIQTLRERQRYAKESLGFECACSHCHAAPNFTNLSDDRVNEIHLLQSYLETREIAPAEPTAMAELLVDLYKQERLDSYLCKAYAIAAREWNGAGHEYQARAWAYQSVQAGLVAGSGTGMEEYVRDMEALLDGARRHWSWRYRLH
;
A
#
# COMPACT_ATOMS: atom_id res chain seq x y z
N MET A 1 -11.31 -13.80 -16.92
CA MET A 1 -12.74 -13.94 -16.53
C MET A 1 -13.16 -12.61 -15.92
N ILE A 2 -14.32 -12.07 -16.28
CA ILE A 2 -14.87 -10.82 -15.73
C ILE A 2 -16.20 -11.18 -15.05
N ALA A 3 -16.49 -10.56 -13.91
CA ALA A 3 -17.71 -10.77 -13.14
C ALA A 3 -18.35 -9.44 -12.75
N VAL A 4 -19.67 -9.43 -12.56
CA VAL A 4 -20.45 -8.26 -12.16
C VAL A 4 -21.00 -8.47 -10.75
N HIS A 5 -20.70 -7.54 -9.84
CA HIS A 5 -21.07 -7.62 -8.43
C HIS A 5 -21.95 -6.45 -8.01
N ALA A 6 -23.26 -6.61 -8.15
CA ALA A 6 -24.23 -5.52 -7.99
C ALA A 6 -24.13 -4.75 -6.66
N ASN A 7 -23.76 -5.42 -5.56
CA ASN A 7 -23.61 -4.77 -4.26
C ASN A 7 -22.31 -3.98 -4.14
N ILE A 8 -21.19 -4.53 -4.64
CA ILE A 8 -19.89 -3.85 -4.62
C ILE A 8 -19.90 -2.64 -5.55
N SER A 9 -20.58 -2.72 -6.69
CA SER A 9 -20.70 -1.61 -7.65
C SER A 9 -21.43 -0.37 -7.12
N LYS A 10 -22.03 -0.44 -5.92
CA LYS A 10 -22.64 0.73 -5.25
C LYS A 10 -21.66 1.53 -4.40
N ILE A 11 -20.47 0.97 -4.14
CA ILE A 11 -19.49 1.58 -3.23
C ILE A 11 -18.67 2.57 -4.02
N ASN A 12 -18.77 3.86 -3.68
CA ASN A 12 -18.10 4.92 -4.40
C ASN A 12 -16.57 4.89 -4.26
N HIS A 13 -15.93 5.62 -5.17
CA HIS A 13 -14.50 5.83 -5.15
C HIS A 13 -14.05 6.85 -4.11
N SER A 14 -12.93 6.58 -3.45
CA SER A 14 -12.08 7.61 -2.84
C SER A 14 -10.61 7.28 -3.09
N CYS A 15 -9.81 8.29 -3.44
CA CYS A 15 -8.37 8.10 -3.62
C CYS A 15 -7.69 7.68 -2.31
N ARG A 16 -8.26 8.05 -1.15
CA ARG A 16 -7.81 7.65 0.19
C ARG A 16 -8.94 6.88 0.89
N SER A 17 -9.32 5.76 0.30
CA SER A 17 -10.43 4.90 0.73
C SER A 17 -10.29 4.38 2.17
N ASN A 18 -11.43 4.08 2.79
CA ASN A 18 -11.52 3.49 4.14
C ASN A 18 -11.83 1.99 4.14
N ALA A 19 -12.10 1.41 2.96
CA ALA A 19 -12.28 -0.02 2.77
C ALA A 19 -11.47 -0.55 1.57
N ALA A 20 -11.16 -1.84 1.62
CA ALA A 20 -10.53 -2.59 0.54
C ALA A 20 -11.42 -3.77 0.14
N SER A 21 -11.52 -4.01 -1.18
CA SER A 21 -12.23 -5.16 -1.71
C SER A 21 -11.27 -6.31 -2.03
N GLN A 22 -11.64 -7.52 -1.66
CA GLN A 22 -10.88 -8.74 -1.88
C GLN A 22 -11.75 -9.76 -2.62
N TRP A 23 -11.17 -10.55 -3.52
CA TRP A 23 -11.83 -11.71 -4.10
C TRP A 23 -11.47 -12.97 -3.33
N ASP A 24 -12.47 -13.64 -2.77
CA ASP A 24 -12.30 -14.95 -2.13
C ASP A 24 -12.51 -16.06 -3.16
N TRP A 25 -11.44 -16.75 -3.52
CA TRP A 25 -11.47 -17.85 -4.50
C TRP A 25 -12.20 -19.10 -3.99
N ALA A 26 -12.26 -19.32 -2.68
CA ALA A 26 -12.93 -20.48 -2.11
C ALA A 26 -14.45 -20.25 -2.04
N LEU A 27 -14.86 -19.02 -1.70
CA LEU A 27 -16.27 -18.63 -1.61
C LEU A 27 -16.85 -18.10 -2.94
N LEU A 28 -15.99 -17.82 -3.92
CA LEU A 28 -16.34 -17.16 -5.18
C LEU A 28 -17.14 -15.87 -4.95
N ALA A 29 -16.65 -15.04 -4.01
CA ALA A 29 -17.35 -13.85 -3.57
C ALA A 29 -16.39 -12.67 -3.33
N HIS A 30 -16.89 -11.44 -3.51
CA HIS A 30 -16.21 -10.26 -3.00
C HIS A 30 -16.39 -10.14 -1.49
N LYS A 31 -15.27 -9.99 -0.80
CA LYS A 31 -15.21 -9.50 0.57
C LYS A 31 -14.88 -8.01 0.55
N LEU A 32 -15.41 -7.29 1.52
CA LEU A 32 -15.11 -5.89 1.75
C LEU A 32 -14.66 -5.77 3.20
N TRP A 33 -13.48 -5.20 3.40
CA TRP A 33 -12.88 -5.03 4.72
C TRP A 33 -12.66 -3.56 4.99
N ALA A 34 -12.98 -3.10 6.19
CA ALA A 34 -12.52 -1.81 6.66
C ALA A 34 -11.00 -1.88 6.86
N VAL A 35 -10.27 -0.89 6.34
CA VAL A 35 -8.79 -0.79 6.51
C VAL A 35 -8.40 0.22 7.59
N ARG A 36 -9.39 0.91 8.16
CA ARG A 36 -9.28 1.82 9.29
C ARG A 36 -10.64 1.93 9.98
N ASP A 37 -10.68 2.58 11.14
CA ASP A 37 -11.93 2.90 11.82
C ASP A 37 -12.82 3.79 10.93
N ILE A 38 -14.12 3.47 10.88
CA ILE A 38 -15.13 4.18 10.08
C ILE A 38 -16.18 4.71 11.05
N ALA A 39 -16.40 6.02 11.05
CA ALA A 39 -17.38 6.65 11.93
C ALA A 39 -18.83 6.36 11.50
N ALA A 40 -19.78 6.42 12.44
CA ALA A 40 -21.20 6.31 12.11
C ALA A 40 -21.62 7.44 11.14
N GLY A 41 -22.17 7.06 9.99
CA GLY A 41 -22.56 8.00 8.92
C GLY A 41 -21.43 8.39 7.96
N GLU A 42 -20.19 7.93 8.18
CA GLU A 42 -19.12 8.04 7.18
C GLU A 42 -19.40 7.09 6.01
N GLU A 43 -19.23 7.59 4.78
CA GLU A 43 -19.40 6.79 3.59
C GLU A 43 -18.28 5.74 3.46
N ILE A 44 -18.67 4.49 3.19
CA ILE A 44 -17.72 3.43 2.86
C ILE A 44 -17.28 3.62 1.39
N THR A 45 -15.98 3.68 1.16
CA THR A 45 -15.40 3.91 -0.16
C THR A 45 -14.26 2.94 -0.45
N ILE A 46 -14.01 2.66 -1.74
CA ILE A 46 -12.88 1.85 -2.22
C ILE A 46 -12.05 2.64 -3.24
N SER A 47 -10.81 2.23 -3.49
CA SER A 47 -10.05 2.76 -4.62
C SER A 47 -10.40 1.98 -5.90
N TYR A 48 -10.69 2.69 -6.99
CA TYR A 48 -10.97 2.06 -8.29
C TYR A 48 -9.71 1.87 -9.14
N PHE A 49 -8.64 2.57 -8.77
CA PHE A 49 -7.36 2.59 -9.46
C PHE A 49 -6.24 2.81 -8.46
N ASP A 50 -4.99 2.74 -8.92
CA ASP A 50 -3.82 3.01 -8.08
C ASP A 50 -3.84 4.46 -7.56
N PRO A 51 -4.00 4.68 -6.24
CA PRO A 51 -4.08 6.02 -5.69
C PRO A 51 -2.71 6.68 -5.48
N ILE A 52 -1.60 5.95 -5.66
CA ILE A 52 -0.23 6.46 -5.56
C ILE A 52 0.14 7.16 -6.87
N GLN A 53 -0.52 8.29 -7.12
CA GLN A 53 -0.38 9.12 -8.31
C GLN A 53 -0.62 10.57 -7.92
N THR A 54 -0.09 11.53 -8.67
CA THR A 54 -0.33 12.96 -8.43
C THR A 54 -1.80 13.33 -8.63
N LEU A 55 -2.26 14.46 -8.09
CA LEU A 55 -3.63 14.95 -8.28
C LEU A 55 -4.02 14.99 -9.77
N ARG A 56 -3.13 15.52 -10.60
CA ARG A 56 -3.36 15.64 -12.05
C ARG A 56 -3.56 14.28 -12.70
N GLU A 57 -2.76 13.30 -12.32
CA GLU A 57 -2.83 11.94 -12.88
C GLU A 57 -4.11 11.23 -12.45
N ARG A 58 -4.49 11.32 -11.16
CA ARG A 58 -5.73 10.74 -10.65
C ARG A 58 -6.97 11.34 -11.32
N GLN A 59 -7.01 12.67 -11.49
CA GLN A 59 -8.12 13.34 -12.17
C GLN A 59 -8.19 12.97 -13.65
N ARG A 60 -7.03 12.91 -14.33
CA ARG A 60 -6.96 12.46 -15.72
C ARG A 60 -7.48 11.03 -15.86
N TYR A 61 -7.02 10.11 -15.01
CA TYR A 61 -7.45 8.71 -15.05
C TYR A 61 -8.95 8.57 -14.78
N ALA A 62 -9.47 9.20 -13.72
CA ALA A 62 -10.89 9.17 -13.39
C ALA A 62 -11.76 9.69 -14.54
N LYS A 63 -11.34 10.79 -15.19
CA LYS A 63 -12.10 11.38 -16.28
C LYS A 63 -12.03 10.56 -17.57
N GLU A 64 -10.83 10.19 -17.99
CA GLU A 64 -10.60 9.55 -19.30
C GLU A 64 -10.96 8.06 -19.28
N SER A 65 -10.71 7.36 -18.18
CA SER A 65 -10.93 5.89 -18.09
C SER A 65 -12.25 5.52 -17.44
N LEU A 66 -12.78 6.35 -16.54
CA LEU A 66 -13.98 6.02 -15.73
C LEU A 66 -15.14 6.99 -15.93
N GLY A 67 -14.94 8.10 -16.64
CA GLY A 67 -16.01 9.04 -17.01
C GLY A 67 -16.50 9.95 -15.89
N PHE A 68 -15.71 10.18 -14.83
CA PHE A 68 -16.08 11.10 -13.73
C PHE A 68 -14.92 11.99 -13.27
N GLU A 69 -15.24 13.11 -12.63
CA GLU A 69 -14.25 13.95 -11.93
C GLU A 69 -14.23 13.56 -10.45
N CYS A 70 -13.06 13.25 -9.90
CA CYS A 70 -12.96 12.77 -8.53
C CYS A 70 -13.15 13.92 -7.54
N ALA A 71 -14.25 13.91 -6.80
CA ALA A 71 -14.58 14.92 -5.79
C ALA A 71 -14.28 14.47 -4.34
N CYS A 72 -13.45 13.44 -4.15
CA CYS A 72 -13.09 13.00 -2.79
C CYS A 72 -12.36 14.13 -2.03
N SER A 73 -12.43 14.10 -0.70
CA SER A 73 -11.84 15.14 0.17
C SER A 73 -10.35 15.39 -0.09
N HIS A 74 -9.62 14.37 -0.54
CA HIS A 74 -8.22 14.46 -0.89
C HIS A 74 -7.99 15.19 -2.24
N CYS A 75 -8.82 14.95 -3.24
CA CYS A 75 -8.72 15.61 -4.55
C CYS A 75 -9.28 17.04 -4.55
N HIS A 76 -10.24 17.32 -3.67
CA HIS A 76 -10.86 18.64 -3.52
C HIS A 76 -10.25 19.46 -2.36
N ALA A 77 -9.11 19.01 -1.82
CA ALA A 77 -8.39 19.75 -0.79
C ALA A 77 -7.80 21.06 -1.34
N ALA A 78 -7.39 21.95 -0.45
CA ALA A 78 -6.76 23.21 -0.82
C ALA A 78 -5.42 22.97 -1.56
N PRO A 79 -5.00 23.88 -2.48
CA PRO A 79 -3.80 23.68 -3.31
C PRO A 79 -2.51 23.40 -2.53
N ASN A 80 -2.34 24.02 -1.36
CA ASN A 80 -1.19 23.75 -0.49
C ASN A 80 -1.15 22.29 -0.02
N PHE A 81 -2.31 21.71 0.31
CA PHE A 81 -2.41 20.32 0.74
C PHE A 81 -2.16 19.36 -0.42
N THR A 82 -2.73 19.64 -1.60
CA THR A 82 -2.54 18.78 -2.78
C THR A 82 -1.11 18.82 -3.30
N ASN A 83 -0.46 19.99 -3.28
CA ASN A 83 0.95 20.11 -3.68
C ASN A 83 1.87 19.30 -2.74
N LEU A 84 1.67 19.43 -1.42
CA LEU A 84 2.42 18.62 -0.45
C LEU A 84 2.15 17.12 -0.61
N SER A 85 0.94 16.74 -1.03
CA SER A 85 0.64 15.34 -1.34
C SER A 85 1.38 14.85 -2.58
N ASP A 86 1.40 15.66 -3.65
CA ASP A 86 2.14 15.33 -4.86
C ASP A 86 3.65 15.19 -4.57
N ASP A 87 4.22 16.04 -3.71
CA ASP A 87 5.61 15.91 -3.24
C ASP A 87 5.84 14.57 -2.51
N ARG A 88 4.93 14.18 -1.59
CA ARG A 88 5.02 12.90 -0.89
C ARG A 88 4.85 11.70 -1.84
N VAL A 89 3.98 11.79 -2.83
CA VAL A 89 3.80 10.75 -3.85
C VAL A 89 5.06 10.58 -4.70
N ASN A 90 5.70 11.68 -5.11
CA ASN A 90 6.96 11.63 -5.85
C ASN A 90 8.08 10.98 -5.02
N GLU A 91 8.17 11.33 -3.74
CA GLU A 91 9.13 10.72 -2.81
C GLU A 91 8.85 9.22 -2.61
N ILE A 92 7.57 8.82 -2.49
CA ILE A 92 7.16 7.40 -2.43
C ILE A 92 7.68 6.64 -3.66
N HIS A 93 7.47 7.15 -4.87
CA HIS A 93 7.95 6.49 -6.09
C HIS A 93 9.48 6.37 -6.12
N LEU A 94 10.19 7.43 -5.69
CA LEU A 94 11.64 7.43 -5.61
C LEU A 94 12.16 6.36 -4.65
N LEU A 95 11.63 6.35 -3.42
CA LEU A 95 12.01 5.39 -2.38
C LEU A 95 11.67 3.94 -2.79
N GLN A 96 10.49 3.69 -3.36
CA GLN A 96 10.13 2.37 -3.89
C GLN A 96 11.13 1.91 -4.95
N SER A 97 11.43 2.78 -5.92
CA SER A 97 12.39 2.46 -6.99
C SER A 97 13.75 2.05 -6.41
N TYR A 98 14.30 2.82 -5.46
CA TYR A 98 15.58 2.51 -4.84
C TYR A 98 15.57 1.21 -4.02
N LEU A 99 14.52 0.99 -3.21
CA LEU A 99 14.46 -0.13 -2.28
C LEU A 99 14.09 -1.45 -2.98
N GLU A 100 13.28 -1.40 -4.04
CA GLU A 100 12.85 -2.60 -4.77
C GLU A 100 13.90 -3.09 -5.77
N THR A 101 14.59 -2.18 -6.47
CA THR A 101 15.64 -2.53 -7.46
C THR A 101 16.94 -2.98 -6.79
N ARG A 102 17.23 -2.50 -5.57
CA ARG A 102 18.46 -2.79 -4.82
C ARG A 102 19.76 -2.37 -5.54
N GLU A 103 19.65 -1.68 -6.68
CA GLU A 103 20.79 -1.33 -7.54
C GLU A 103 21.66 -0.22 -6.95
N ILE A 104 21.18 0.50 -5.93
CA ILE A 104 21.91 1.58 -5.27
C ILE A 104 21.90 1.31 -3.77
N ALA A 105 23.06 1.47 -3.14
CA ALA A 105 23.27 1.46 -1.69
C ALA A 105 23.35 2.92 -1.19
N PRO A 106 22.21 3.60 -1.01
CA PRO A 106 22.22 4.84 -0.23
C PRO A 106 22.70 4.53 1.18
N ALA A 107 23.26 5.53 1.86
CA ALA A 107 23.96 5.34 3.13
C ALA A 107 23.08 4.70 4.24
N GLU A 108 21.75 4.85 4.17
CA GLU A 108 20.82 4.45 5.24
C GLU A 108 19.52 3.82 4.67
N PRO A 109 19.57 2.60 4.10
CA PRO A 109 18.40 1.99 3.43
C PRO A 109 17.26 1.64 4.40
N THR A 110 17.56 1.34 5.66
CA THR A 110 16.54 1.11 6.70
C THR A 110 15.80 2.40 7.05
N ALA A 111 16.50 3.52 7.19
CA ALA A 111 15.89 4.83 7.44
C ALA A 111 15.00 5.27 6.26
N MET A 112 15.44 5.01 5.03
CA MET A 112 14.64 5.24 3.83
C MET A 112 13.35 4.40 3.81
N ALA A 113 13.42 3.15 4.24
CA ALA A 113 12.25 2.28 4.30
C ALA A 113 11.27 2.70 5.41
N GLU A 114 11.76 3.21 6.54
CA GLU A 114 10.92 3.79 7.59
C GLU A 114 10.25 5.09 7.14
N LEU A 115 10.98 5.95 6.43
CA LEU A 115 10.41 7.13 5.79
C LEU A 115 9.30 6.75 4.79
N LEU A 116 9.52 5.71 3.98
CA LEU A 116 8.51 5.20 3.05
C LEU A 116 7.22 4.80 3.80
N VAL A 117 7.35 4.09 4.91
CA VAL A 117 6.21 3.72 5.77
C VAL A 117 5.48 4.97 6.29
N ASP A 118 6.20 5.97 6.76
CA ASP A 118 5.60 7.20 7.28
C ASP A 118 4.89 8.01 6.19
N LEU A 119 5.44 8.07 4.98
CA LEU A 119 4.79 8.71 3.84
C LEU A 119 3.48 8.00 3.47
N TYR A 120 3.47 6.66 3.48
CA TYR A 120 2.24 5.88 3.27
C TYR A 120 1.15 6.21 4.30
N LYS A 121 1.53 6.30 5.58
CA LYS A 121 0.60 6.65 6.66
C LYS A 121 0.07 8.07 6.53
N GLN A 122 0.95 9.04 6.24
CA GLN A 122 0.58 10.44 6.01
C GLN A 122 -0.38 10.57 4.82
N GLU A 123 -0.13 9.81 3.77
CA GLU A 123 -1.00 9.77 2.60
C GLU A 123 -2.27 8.98 2.82
N ARG A 124 -2.49 8.27 3.95
CA ARG A 124 -3.67 7.41 4.16
C ARG A 124 -3.80 6.32 3.08
N LEU A 125 -2.67 5.72 2.72
CA LEU A 125 -2.60 4.56 1.82
C LEU A 125 -2.84 3.25 2.58
N ASP A 126 -3.87 3.22 3.42
CA ASP A 126 -4.10 2.16 4.41
C ASP A 126 -4.17 0.77 3.77
N SER A 127 -4.89 0.66 2.63
CA SER A 127 -5.01 -0.59 1.83
C SER A 127 -3.69 -1.07 1.21
N TYR A 128 -2.64 -0.25 1.20
CA TYR A 128 -1.35 -0.55 0.57
C TYR A 128 -0.20 -0.60 1.58
N LEU A 129 -0.45 -0.38 2.88
CA LEU A 129 0.59 -0.39 3.93
C LEU A 129 1.38 -1.70 3.99
N CYS A 130 0.76 -2.82 3.62
CA CYS A 130 1.42 -4.12 3.49
C CYS A 130 2.74 -4.03 2.70
N LYS A 131 2.73 -3.36 1.54
CA LYS A 131 3.91 -3.18 0.68
C LYS A 131 5.02 -2.42 1.40
N ALA A 132 4.70 -1.27 2.01
CA ALA A 132 5.70 -0.44 2.70
C ALA A 132 6.34 -1.18 3.89
N TYR A 133 5.52 -1.89 4.70
CA TYR A 133 6.01 -2.71 5.80
C TYR A 133 6.89 -3.87 5.32
N ALA A 134 6.55 -4.52 4.21
CA ALA A 134 7.36 -5.60 3.65
C ALA A 134 8.72 -5.10 3.17
N ILE A 135 8.77 -3.93 2.54
CA ILE A 135 10.02 -3.28 2.14
C ILE A 135 10.87 -2.97 3.39
N ALA A 136 10.29 -2.37 4.44
CA ALA A 136 11.01 -2.11 5.70
C ALA A 136 11.55 -3.39 6.34
N ALA A 137 10.75 -4.46 6.39
CA ALA A 137 11.18 -5.75 6.90
C ALA A 137 12.38 -6.32 6.12
N ARG A 138 12.34 -6.25 4.78
CA ARG A 138 13.43 -6.70 3.92
C ARG A 138 14.72 -5.92 4.16
N GLU A 139 14.64 -4.59 4.25
CA GLU A 139 15.82 -3.75 4.47
C GLU A 139 16.45 -3.97 5.85
N TRP A 140 15.65 -4.07 6.90
CA TRP A 140 16.15 -4.43 8.22
C TRP A 140 16.79 -5.82 8.25
N ASN A 141 16.22 -6.79 7.52
CA ASN A 141 16.81 -8.12 7.38
C ASN A 141 18.10 -8.08 6.55
N GLY A 142 18.12 -7.24 5.51
CA GLY A 142 19.25 -6.98 4.63
C GLY A 142 20.43 -6.34 5.36
N ALA A 143 20.15 -5.56 6.40
CA ALA A 143 21.15 -5.02 7.32
C ALA A 143 21.56 -6.02 8.43
N GLY A 144 20.93 -7.19 8.52
CA GLY A 144 21.23 -8.22 9.53
C GLY A 144 20.55 -8.03 10.87
N HIS A 145 19.52 -7.18 10.95
CA HIS A 145 18.76 -6.89 12.17
C HIS A 145 17.46 -7.70 12.24
N GLU A 146 17.59 -8.95 12.67
CA GLU A 146 16.51 -9.94 12.70
C GLU A 146 15.24 -9.45 13.44
N TYR A 147 15.37 -8.84 14.60
CA TYR A 147 14.20 -8.48 15.42
C TYR A 147 13.38 -7.34 14.79
N GLN A 148 14.04 -6.30 14.29
CA GLN A 148 13.37 -5.23 13.55
C GLN A 148 12.71 -5.75 12.28
N ALA A 149 13.41 -6.62 11.53
CA ALA A 149 12.86 -7.26 10.34
C ALA A 149 11.56 -8.01 10.64
N ARG A 150 11.55 -8.83 11.69
CA ARG A 150 10.37 -9.59 12.12
C ARG A 150 9.24 -8.68 12.59
N ALA A 151 9.54 -7.60 13.32
CA ALA A 151 8.54 -6.65 13.78
C ALA A 151 7.77 -6.03 12.60
N TRP A 152 8.51 -5.57 11.59
CA TRP A 152 7.92 -5.05 10.35
C TRP A 152 7.17 -6.13 9.54
N ALA A 153 7.69 -7.36 9.49
CA ALA A 153 7.04 -8.46 8.80
C ALA A 153 5.67 -8.81 9.41
N TYR A 154 5.54 -8.84 10.75
CA TYR A 154 4.24 -9.02 11.40
C TYR A 154 3.25 -7.92 11.03
N GLN A 155 3.69 -6.65 11.00
CA GLN A 155 2.84 -5.53 10.58
C GLN A 155 2.40 -5.66 9.12
N SER A 156 3.31 -6.10 8.24
CA SER A 156 3.01 -6.33 6.83
C SER A 156 1.96 -7.43 6.64
N VAL A 157 2.15 -8.60 7.26
CA VAL A 157 1.18 -9.71 7.19
C VAL A 157 -0.17 -9.27 7.72
N GLN A 158 -0.22 -8.59 8.88
CA GLN A 158 -1.47 -8.09 9.44
C GLN A 158 -2.21 -7.14 8.48
N ALA A 159 -1.50 -6.18 7.88
CA ALA A 159 -2.10 -5.25 6.91
C ALA A 159 -2.55 -5.97 5.62
N GLY A 160 -1.76 -6.93 5.14
CA GLY A 160 -2.05 -7.66 3.91
C GLY A 160 -3.23 -8.64 4.02
N LEU A 161 -3.46 -9.23 5.20
CA LEU A 161 -4.63 -10.07 5.46
C LEU A 161 -5.95 -9.28 5.31
N VAL A 162 -5.94 -7.99 5.63
CA VAL A 162 -7.09 -7.09 5.47
C VAL A 162 -7.21 -6.61 4.02
N ALA A 163 -6.09 -6.29 3.35
CA ALA A 163 -6.07 -5.74 1.99
C ALA A 163 -6.37 -6.77 0.87
N GLY A 164 -6.05 -8.04 1.11
CA GLY A 164 -6.46 -9.18 0.27
C GLY A 164 -5.99 -9.21 -1.20
N SER A 165 -6.45 -10.23 -1.91
CA SER A 165 -6.08 -10.66 -3.28
C SER A 165 -6.28 -9.63 -4.40
N GLY A 166 -7.10 -8.60 -4.17
CA GLY A 166 -7.45 -7.60 -5.20
C GLY A 166 -6.41 -6.50 -5.41
N THR A 167 -5.45 -6.35 -4.49
CA THR A 167 -4.46 -5.26 -4.49
C THR A 167 -3.07 -5.69 -4.95
N GLY A 168 -2.88 -6.96 -5.31
CA GLY A 168 -1.55 -7.52 -5.61
C GLY A 168 -0.65 -7.70 -4.37
N MET A 169 -1.23 -7.61 -3.17
CA MET A 169 -0.47 -7.65 -1.91
C MET A 169 -0.10 -9.07 -1.43
N GLU A 170 -0.66 -10.12 -2.05
CA GLU A 170 -0.42 -11.52 -1.66
C GLU A 170 1.05 -11.94 -1.74
N GLU A 171 1.80 -11.37 -2.69
CA GLU A 171 3.22 -11.65 -2.82
C GLU A 171 4.01 -11.11 -1.62
N TYR A 172 3.66 -9.93 -1.12
CA TYR A 172 4.27 -9.37 0.08
C TYR A 172 3.90 -10.19 1.32
N VAL A 173 2.65 -10.63 1.45
CA VAL A 173 2.22 -11.47 2.58
C VAL A 173 3.01 -12.79 2.60
N ARG A 174 3.06 -13.50 1.47
CA ARG A 174 3.81 -14.78 1.37
C ARG A 174 5.31 -14.61 1.64
N ASP A 175 5.90 -13.54 1.12
CA ASP A 175 7.31 -13.22 1.37
C ASP A 175 7.57 -12.93 2.85
N MET A 176 6.69 -12.18 3.50
CA MET A 176 6.82 -11.86 4.93
C MET A 176 6.54 -13.05 5.83
N GLU A 177 5.63 -13.95 5.47
CA GLU A 177 5.44 -15.24 6.14
C GLU A 177 6.72 -16.09 6.07
N ALA A 178 7.39 -16.15 4.90
CA ALA A 178 8.67 -16.83 4.76
C ALA A 178 9.78 -16.18 5.61
N LEU A 179 9.81 -14.85 5.71
CA LEU A 179 10.71 -14.13 6.60
C LEU A 179 10.44 -14.49 8.08
N LEU A 180 9.18 -14.55 8.49
CA LEU A 180 8.80 -14.91 9.86
C LEU A 180 9.12 -16.38 10.21
N ASP A 181 9.02 -17.28 9.24
CA ASP A 181 9.37 -18.69 9.39
C ASP A 181 10.89 -18.92 9.50
N GLY A 182 11.70 -17.98 9.01
CA GLY A 182 13.14 -18.00 9.22
C GLY A 182 13.88 -16.80 8.65
N ALA A 183 13.97 -15.71 9.42
CA ALA A 183 14.57 -14.45 8.98
C ALA A 183 16.01 -14.59 8.46
N ARG A 184 16.83 -15.44 9.10
CA ARG A 184 18.22 -15.72 8.67
C ARG A 184 18.35 -16.64 7.47
N ARG A 185 17.29 -17.37 7.12
CA ARG A 185 17.20 -18.26 5.95
C ARG A 185 16.51 -17.59 4.77
N HIS A 186 15.75 -16.53 5.05
CA HIS A 186 15.07 -15.73 4.05
C HIS A 186 16.09 -15.12 3.08
N TRP A 187 15.73 -15.01 1.80
CA TRP A 187 16.62 -14.49 0.76
C TRP A 187 17.15 -13.09 1.08
N SER A 188 16.42 -12.33 1.89
CA SER A 188 16.78 -10.97 2.26
C SER A 188 17.79 -10.87 3.41
N TRP A 189 18.30 -11.99 3.95
CA TRP A 189 19.25 -11.92 5.06
C TRP A 189 20.59 -11.33 4.61
N ARG A 190 21.01 -10.24 5.26
CA ARG A 190 22.34 -9.61 5.10
C ARG A 190 22.70 -9.17 3.67
N TYR A 191 21.75 -8.99 2.75
CA TYR A 191 22.06 -8.57 1.37
C TYR A 191 22.63 -7.15 1.23
N ARG A 192 22.55 -6.31 2.28
CA ARG A 192 23.14 -4.96 2.31
C ARG A 192 24.57 -4.95 2.88
N LEU A 193 25.10 -6.11 3.28
CA LEU A 193 26.44 -6.24 3.90
C LEU A 193 27.50 -6.75 2.91
N HIS A 194 27.18 -6.79 1.61
CA HIS A 194 28.03 -7.27 0.53
C HIS A 194 28.20 -6.22 -0.56
#